data_AF-A0A2A2LRP6-F1
#
_entry.id   AF-A0A2A2LRP6-F1
#
_cell.length_a   1.000
_cell.length_b   1.000
_cell.length_c   1.000
_cell.angle_alpha   90.00
_cell.angle_beta   90.00
_cell.angle_gamma   90.00
#
_symmetry.space_group_name_H-M   'P 1'
#
loop_
_entity.id
_entity.type
_entity.pdbx_description
1 polymer ?
#
loop_
_entity_poly.entity_id
_entity_poly.type
_entity_poly.pdbx_seq_one_letter_code
_entity_poly.pdbx_strand_id
1 'polypeptide(L)'
;MLIVKEMEEEIAKVDPKKMIDVGSFRLDPNGEQKGLQQVAFARSEGHLLDLIERVCDKAKEYKLTVNTLTGKAVYVHKDFTYLRGDESKGIRSKLQNACESFIESREDELLKLLREKRGDQTKHICTLELNVCSSVDVSAFPPNEPPPEEETKDAKIEEEPSLDDEL
;
A
#
# COMPACT_ATOMS: atom_id res chain seq x y z
N MET A 1 1.31 -0.56 1.89
CA MET A 1 0.37 0.20 2.74
C MET A 1 -0.78 0.72 1.87
N LEU A 2 -2.03 0.37 2.19
CA LEU A 2 -3.24 0.75 1.43
C LEU A 2 -3.30 2.26 1.15
N ILE A 3 -3.24 3.06 2.23
CA ILE A 3 -3.46 4.52 2.20
C ILE A 3 -2.53 5.20 1.20
N VAL A 4 -1.21 5.05 1.36
CA VAL A 4 -0.23 5.74 0.50
C VAL A 4 -0.38 5.31 -0.96
N LYS A 5 -0.63 4.02 -1.22
CA LYS A 5 -0.80 3.51 -2.58
C LYS A 5 -2.02 4.14 -3.26
N GLU A 6 -3.18 4.10 -2.61
CA GLU A 6 -4.42 4.65 -3.17
C GLU A 6 -4.35 6.18 -3.30
N MET A 7 -3.73 6.88 -2.35
CA MET A 7 -3.48 8.32 -2.45
C MET A 7 -2.65 8.66 -3.68
N GLU A 8 -1.52 7.96 -3.90
CA GLU A 8 -0.67 8.18 -5.07
C GLU A 8 -1.39 7.86 -6.39
N GLU A 9 -2.25 6.83 -6.42
CA GLU A 9 -3.07 6.51 -7.58
C GLU A 9 -4.11 7.59 -7.90
N GLU A 10 -4.80 8.13 -6.88
CA GLU A 10 -5.76 9.22 -7.08
C GLU A 10 -5.06 10.54 -7.45
N ILE A 11 -3.92 10.85 -6.86
CA ILE A 11 -3.07 11.99 -7.23
C ILE A 11 -2.63 11.86 -8.69
N ALA A 12 -2.26 10.66 -9.16
CA ALA A 12 -1.82 10.43 -10.53
C ALA A 12 -2.93 10.59 -11.58
N LYS A 13 -4.21 10.50 -11.19
CA LYS A 13 -5.36 10.74 -12.08
C LYS A 13 -5.61 12.22 -12.33
N VAL A 14 -5.06 13.11 -11.50
CA VAL A 14 -5.19 14.56 -11.68
C VAL A 14 -4.32 15.03 -12.83
N ASP A 15 -4.85 15.95 -13.65
CA ASP A 15 -4.07 16.63 -14.69
C ASP A 15 -2.87 17.36 -14.06
N PRO A 16 -1.63 17.01 -14.42
CA PRO A 16 -0.43 17.63 -13.86
C PRO A 16 -0.31 19.13 -14.17
N LYS A 17 -1.07 19.65 -15.16
CA LYS A 17 -1.10 21.08 -15.50
C LYS A 17 -2.15 21.87 -14.72
N LYS A 18 -3.01 21.19 -13.95
CA LYS A 18 -4.05 21.84 -13.17
C LYS A 18 -3.42 22.58 -11.98
N MET A 19 -3.40 23.90 -12.07
CA MET A 19 -2.95 24.81 -11.02
C MET A 19 -4.16 25.46 -10.32
N ILE A 20 -3.99 25.81 -9.06
CA ILE A 20 -4.96 26.60 -8.28
C ILE A 20 -4.24 27.76 -7.60
N ASP A 21 -4.97 28.86 -7.40
CA ASP A 21 -4.51 29.98 -6.59
C ASP A 21 -4.80 29.70 -5.11
N VAL A 22 -3.74 29.75 -4.30
CA VAL A 22 -3.82 29.65 -2.84
C VAL A 22 -3.27 30.91 -2.19
N GLY A 23 -3.75 31.24 -0.99
CA GLY A 23 -3.26 32.39 -0.22
C GLY A 23 -4.33 33.43 0.05
N SER A 24 -3.94 34.70 0.08
CA SER A 24 -4.82 35.79 0.50
C SER A 24 -5.67 36.31 -0.67
N PHE A 25 -6.98 36.12 -0.56
CA PHE A 25 -7.95 36.72 -1.48
C PHE A 25 -8.30 38.19 -1.12
N ARG A 26 -7.65 38.77 -0.09
CA ARG A 26 -7.92 40.15 0.33
C ARG A 26 -7.37 41.13 -0.70
N LEU A 27 -8.21 42.09 -1.09
CA LEU A 27 -7.83 43.22 -1.93
C LEU A 27 -7.16 44.28 -1.07
N ASP A 28 -6.09 44.87 -1.59
CA ASP A 28 -5.48 46.05 -0.99
C ASP A 28 -6.31 47.31 -1.29
N PRO A 29 -6.02 48.46 -0.65
CA PRO A 29 -6.74 49.71 -0.88
C PRO A 29 -6.70 50.23 -2.32
N ASN A 30 -5.77 49.76 -3.15
CA ASN A 30 -5.67 50.10 -4.57
C ASN A 30 -6.46 49.14 -5.47
N GLY A 31 -7.15 48.14 -4.87
CA GLY A 31 -7.89 47.12 -5.58
C GLY A 31 -7.03 46.00 -6.15
N GLU A 32 -5.73 45.93 -5.79
CA GLU A 32 -4.87 44.83 -6.21
C GLU A 32 -4.95 43.66 -5.21
N GLN A 33 -5.01 42.43 -5.73
CA GLN A 33 -5.00 41.23 -4.92
C GLN A 33 -3.56 40.74 -4.74
N LYS A 34 -2.96 41.04 -3.60
CA LYS A 34 -1.59 40.61 -3.28
C LYS A 34 -1.61 39.35 -2.42
N GLY A 35 -0.72 38.41 -2.74
CA GLY A 35 -0.49 37.20 -1.93
C GLY A 35 -1.24 35.95 -2.39
N LEU A 36 -1.66 35.88 -3.65
CA LEU A 36 -2.02 34.62 -4.31
C LEU A 36 -0.76 33.96 -4.87
N GLN A 37 -0.65 32.65 -4.67
CA GLN A 37 0.39 31.80 -5.20
C GLN A 37 -0.26 30.67 -5.99
N GLN A 38 0.28 30.37 -7.18
CA GLN A 38 -0.13 29.20 -7.93
C GLN A 38 0.58 27.94 -7.43
N VAL A 39 -0.21 26.92 -7.10
CA VAL A 39 0.27 25.58 -6.70
C VAL A 39 -0.43 24.51 -7.52
N ALA A 40 0.21 23.34 -7.65
CA ALA A 40 -0.39 22.20 -8.33
C ALA A 40 -1.59 21.67 -7.52
N PHE A 41 -2.74 21.50 -8.18
CA PHE A 41 -3.96 21.00 -7.54
C PHE A 41 -3.76 19.61 -6.94
N ALA A 42 -3.03 18.73 -7.65
CA ALA A 42 -2.88 17.31 -7.34
C ALA A 42 -2.41 17.02 -5.90
N ARG A 43 -1.56 17.89 -5.33
CA ARG A 43 -1.07 17.77 -3.95
C ARG A 43 -1.38 19.00 -3.10
N SER A 44 -2.37 19.78 -3.51
CA SER A 44 -2.87 20.88 -2.70
C SER A 44 -3.51 20.33 -1.42
N GLU A 45 -3.41 21.07 -0.31
CA GLU A 45 -3.89 20.64 1.00
C GLU A 45 -5.37 20.22 0.96
N GLY A 46 -6.24 21.05 0.36
CA GLY A 46 -7.66 20.72 0.21
C GLY A 46 -7.89 19.44 -0.59
N HIS A 47 -7.14 19.23 -1.69
CA HIS A 47 -7.27 17.99 -2.47
C HIS A 47 -6.81 16.76 -1.69
N LEU A 48 -5.72 16.86 -0.93
CA LEU A 48 -5.22 15.75 -0.12
C LEU A 48 -6.17 15.41 1.04
N LEU A 49 -6.77 16.42 1.67
CA LEU A 49 -7.83 16.25 2.67
C LEU A 49 -9.04 15.52 2.06
N ASP A 50 -9.54 15.97 0.92
CA ASP A 50 -10.65 15.33 0.21
C ASP A 50 -10.38 13.86 -0.17
N LEU A 51 -9.11 13.51 -0.42
CA LEU A 51 -8.72 12.14 -0.72
C LEU A 51 -8.60 11.29 0.56
N ILE A 52 -8.03 11.83 1.64
CA ILE A 52 -7.81 11.09 2.89
C ILE A 52 -9.15 10.67 3.52
N GLU A 53 -10.19 11.49 3.40
CA GLU A 53 -11.54 11.19 3.90
C GLU A 53 -12.18 9.97 3.21
N ARG A 54 -11.82 9.70 1.95
CA ARG A 54 -12.46 8.66 1.12
C ARG A 54 -11.57 7.48 0.80
N VAL A 55 -10.28 7.55 1.14
CA VAL A 55 -9.32 6.50 0.79
C VAL A 55 -9.67 5.16 1.44
N CYS A 56 -10.26 5.17 2.64
CA CYS A 56 -10.64 3.93 3.33
C CYS A 56 -11.81 3.19 2.66
N ASP A 57 -12.64 3.87 1.88
CA ASP A 57 -13.69 3.21 1.08
C ASP A 57 -13.10 2.26 0.02
N LYS A 58 -11.85 2.47 -0.36
CA LYS A 58 -11.11 1.58 -1.28
C LYS A 58 -10.81 0.22 -0.69
N ALA A 59 -10.92 0.05 0.64
CA ALA A 59 -10.79 -1.27 1.28
C ALA A 59 -11.72 -2.32 0.67
N LYS A 60 -12.85 -1.91 0.10
CA LYS A 60 -13.76 -2.81 -0.61
C LYS A 60 -13.14 -3.47 -1.84
N GLU A 61 -12.11 -2.88 -2.44
CA GLU A 61 -11.36 -3.37 -3.60
C GLU A 61 -10.17 -4.27 -3.24
N TYR A 62 -10.05 -4.62 -1.97
CA TYR A 62 -8.99 -5.48 -1.47
C TYR A 62 -9.52 -6.84 -1.03
N LYS A 63 -8.62 -7.82 -1.05
CA LYS A 63 -8.80 -9.18 -0.55
C LYS A 63 -7.62 -9.58 0.32
N LEU A 64 -7.85 -10.42 1.31
CA LEU A 64 -6.79 -10.95 2.17
C LEU A 64 -6.23 -12.24 1.55
N THR A 65 -4.95 -12.25 1.24
CA THR A 65 -4.24 -13.43 0.73
C THR A 65 -3.07 -13.77 1.64
N VAL A 66 -2.42 -14.90 1.41
CA VAL A 66 -1.17 -15.27 2.09
C VAL A 66 -0.05 -15.15 1.07
N ASN A 67 0.95 -14.32 1.38
CA ASN A 67 2.15 -14.26 0.57
C ASN A 67 2.95 -15.57 0.76
N THR A 68 3.13 -16.35 -0.29
CA THR A 68 3.79 -17.67 -0.20
C THR A 68 5.29 -17.59 0.10
N LEU A 69 5.94 -16.47 -0.22
CA LEU A 69 7.36 -16.26 0.09
C LEU A 69 7.60 -15.95 1.56
N THR A 70 6.66 -15.24 2.19
CA THR A 70 6.82 -14.74 3.58
C THR A 70 5.93 -15.46 4.59
N GLY A 71 4.94 -16.22 4.13
CA GLY A 71 3.91 -16.86 4.95
C GLY A 71 2.93 -15.90 5.62
N LYS A 72 3.04 -14.59 5.39
CA LYS A 72 2.20 -13.59 6.05
C LYS A 72 0.89 -13.35 5.31
N ALA A 73 -0.18 -13.13 6.08
CA ALA A 73 -1.43 -12.63 5.54
C ALA A 73 -1.28 -11.15 5.15
N VAL A 74 -1.68 -10.82 3.92
CA VAL A 74 -1.49 -9.50 3.31
C VAL A 74 -2.72 -9.11 2.50
N TYR A 75 -3.07 -7.83 2.56
CA TYR A 75 -4.15 -7.28 1.75
C TYR A 75 -3.63 -6.91 0.36
N VAL A 76 -4.28 -7.44 -0.67
CA VAL A 76 -3.96 -7.17 -2.08
C VAL A 76 -5.18 -6.64 -2.82
N HIS A 77 -4.94 -5.80 -3.81
CA HIS A 77 -6.01 -5.34 -4.70
C HIS A 77 -6.59 -6.53 -5.48
N LYS A 78 -7.89 -6.51 -5.79
CA LYS A 78 -8.54 -7.64 -6.48
C LYS A 78 -8.01 -7.90 -7.90
N ASP A 79 -7.45 -6.88 -8.54
CA ASP A 79 -6.84 -6.97 -9.88
C ASP A 79 -5.72 -8.01 -9.95
N PHE A 80 -5.12 -8.37 -8.81
CA PHE A 80 -4.23 -9.53 -8.70
C PHE A 80 -5.06 -10.83 -8.76
N THR A 81 -5.66 -11.11 -9.91
CA THR A 81 -6.60 -12.23 -10.12
C THR A 81 -5.95 -13.61 -9.94
N TYR A 82 -4.64 -13.70 -10.15
CA TYR A 82 -3.86 -14.92 -9.94
C TYR A 82 -3.69 -15.30 -8.47
N LEU A 83 -3.88 -14.36 -7.53
CA LEU A 83 -3.85 -14.62 -6.10
C LEU A 83 -5.25 -14.95 -5.59
N ARG A 84 -5.46 -16.16 -5.06
CA ARG A 84 -6.67 -16.47 -4.30
C ARG A 84 -6.64 -15.77 -2.96
N GLY A 85 -7.80 -15.32 -2.47
CA GLY A 85 -7.89 -14.62 -1.19
C GLY A 85 -9.32 -14.52 -0.68
N ASP A 86 -9.45 -14.14 0.59
CA ASP A 86 -10.72 -13.89 1.25
C ASP A 86 -11.23 -12.48 0.91
N GLU A 87 -12.41 -12.47 0.29
CA GLU A 87 -13.12 -11.27 -0.16
C GLU A 87 -14.40 -11.00 0.67
N SER A 88 -14.56 -11.71 1.77
CA SER A 88 -15.72 -11.57 2.65
C SER A 88 -15.86 -10.14 3.16
N LYS A 89 -17.13 -9.75 3.37
CA LYS A 89 -17.45 -8.44 3.96
C LYS A 89 -16.71 -8.22 5.28
N GLY A 90 -16.57 -9.26 6.10
CA GLY A 90 -15.87 -9.17 7.38
C GLY A 90 -14.39 -8.78 7.24
N ILE A 91 -13.68 -9.35 6.27
CA ILE A 91 -12.28 -8.99 6.00
C ILE A 91 -12.14 -7.56 5.48
N ARG A 92 -13.03 -7.14 4.57
CA ARG A 92 -13.03 -5.79 4.01
C ARG A 92 -13.37 -4.74 5.08
N SER A 93 -14.37 -5.00 5.93
CA SER A 93 -14.72 -4.14 7.05
C SER A 93 -13.59 -4.02 8.07
N LYS A 94 -12.87 -5.12 8.37
CA LYS A 94 -11.69 -5.04 9.24
C LYS A 94 -10.60 -4.13 8.67
N LEU A 95 -10.32 -4.24 7.36
CA LEU A 95 -9.35 -3.38 6.69
C LEU A 95 -9.80 -1.92 6.69
N GLN A 96 -11.07 -1.67 6.40
CA GLN A 96 -11.65 -0.32 6.42
C GLN A 96 -11.52 0.31 7.82
N ASN A 97 -11.98 -0.37 8.87
CA ASN A 97 -11.90 0.16 10.23
C ASN A 97 -10.45 0.40 10.68
N ALA A 98 -9.51 -0.45 10.26
CA ALA A 98 -8.09 -0.26 10.55
C ALA A 98 -7.51 0.95 9.80
N CYS A 99 -7.96 1.18 8.56
CA CYS A 99 -7.61 2.37 7.78
C CYS A 99 -8.15 3.65 8.44
N GLU A 100 -9.43 3.66 8.83
CA GLU A 100 -10.08 4.80 9.49
C GLU A 100 -9.35 5.14 10.80
N SER A 101 -9.15 4.15 11.68
CA SER A 101 -8.42 4.35 12.94
C SER A 101 -6.98 4.83 12.73
N PHE A 102 -6.31 4.39 11.66
CA PHE A 102 -4.97 4.85 11.34
C PHE A 102 -4.96 6.32 10.93
N ILE A 103 -5.86 6.72 10.03
CA ILE A 103 -5.97 8.11 9.56
C ILE A 103 -6.34 9.04 10.72
N GLU A 104 -7.34 8.69 11.53
CA GLU A 104 -7.75 9.48 12.71
C GLU A 104 -6.57 9.81 13.63
N SER A 105 -5.62 8.87 13.78
CA SER A 105 -4.46 9.06 14.66
C SER A 105 -3.30 9.85 14.04
N ARG A 106 -3.24 9.98 12.71
CA ARG A 106 -2.05 10.43 11.97
C ARG A 106 -2.35 11.34 10.77
N GLU A 107 -3.53 11.93 10.72
CA GLU A 107 -3.99 12.74 9.58
C GLU A 107 -2.97 13.84 9.23
N ASP A 108 -2.60 14.68 10.19
CA ASP A 108 -1.66 15.79 9.99
C ASP A 108 -0.28 15.30 9.48
N GLU A 109 0.21 14.20 10.05
CA GLU A 109 1.48 13.58 9.67
C GLU A 109 1.42 13.05 8.23
N LEU A 110 0.35 12.35 7.88
CA LEU A 110 0.12 11.83 6.53
C LEU A 110 0.01 12.94 5.49
N LEU A 111 -0.77 13.99 5.77
CA LEU A 111 -0.93 15.13 4.86
C LEU A 111 0.40 15.82 4.60
N LYS A 112 1.23 16.00 5.63
CA LYS A 112 2.57 16.57 5.49
C LYS A 112 3.46 15.71 4.59
N LEU A 113 3.47 14.40 4.80
CA LEU A 113 4.28 13.45 4.02
C LEU A 113 3.81 13.32 2.57
N LEU A 114 2.50 13.45 2.31
CA LEU A 114 1.91 13.33 0.98
C LEU A 114 2.02 14.61 0.13
N ARG A 115 2.34 15.76 0.72
CA ARG A 115 2.58 17.00 -0.04
C ARG A 115 3.81 16.91 -0.94
N GLU A 116 4.84 16.20 -0.50
CA GLU A 116 6.10 16.06 -1.23
C GLU A 116 6.13 14.77 -2.03
N LYS A 117 6.24 14.88 -3.36
CA LYS A 117 6.50 13.72 -4.20
C LYS A 117 7.95 13.27 -4.05
N ARG A 118 8.16 12.02 -3.64
CA ARG A 118 9.45 11.32 -3.60
C ARG A 118 9.37 10.11 -4.54
N GLY A 119 10.40 9.27 -4.53
CA GLY A 119 10.50 8.07 -5.38
C GLY A 119 9.46 7.00 -5.00
N ASP A 120 9.90 5.89 -4.42
CA ASP A 120 8.97 4.92 -3.84
C ASP A 120 8.32 5.50 -2.58
N GLN A 121 7.24 6.25 -2.77
CA GLN A 121 6.52 6.96 -1.70
C GLN A 121 6.03 5.98 -0.63
N THR A 122 5.54 4.80 -1.04
CA THR A 122 5.01 3.79 -0.12
C THR A 122 6.10 3.28 0.80
N LYS A 123 7.24 2.87 0.25
CA LYS A 123 8.37 2.39 1.05
C LYS A 123 8.94 3.49 1.94
N HIS A 124 9.07 4.70 1.40
CA HIS A 124 9.60 5.82 2.15
C HIS A 124 8.72 6.20 3.34
N ILE A 125 7.43 6.47 3.11
CA ILE A 125 6.49 6.84 4.17
C ILE A 125 6.34 5.69 5.18
N CYS A 126 6.12 4.46 4.71
CA CYS A 126 5.78 3.37 5.62
C CYS A 126 6.95 2.86 6.47
N THR A 127 8.16 2.81 5.91
CA THR A 127 9.34 2.26 6.58
C THR A 127 10.20 3.33 7.26
N LEU A 128 10.39 4.50 6.64
CA LEU A 128 11.33 5.50 7.16
C LEU A 128 10.66 6.56 8.03
N GLU A 129 9.48 7.03 7.65
CA GLU A 129 8.81 8.13 8.35
C GLU A 129 7.88 7.60 9.46
N LEU A 130 7.02 6.62 9.15
CA LEU A 130 6.01 6.11 10.09
C LEU A 130 6.46 4.86 10.86
N ASN A 131 7.48 4.14 10.37
CA ASN A 131 7.97 2.89 10.94
C ASN A 131 6.87 1.83 11.21
N VAL A 132 5.90 1.73 10.30
CA VAL A 132 4.76 0.78 10.41
C VAL A 132 4.85 -0.39 9.42
N CYS A 133 5.80 -0.35 8.46
CA CYS A 133 6.12 -1.48 7.59
C CYS A 133 7.55 -1.96 7.82
N SER A 134 7.74 -3.29 7.87
CA SER A 134 9.05 -3.92 7.69
C SER A 134 9.38 -4.11 6.20
N SER A 135 10.65 -4.44 5.90
CA SER A 135 11.08 -4.81 4.54
C SER A 135 10.30 -6.00 3.96
N VAL A 136 9.78 -6.86 4.83
CA VAL A 136 8.94 -8.00 4.46
C VAL A 136 7.55 -7.55 4.00
N ASP A 137 6.99 -6.51 4.63
CA ASP A 137 5.62 -6.05 4.33
C ASP A 137 5.54 -5.21 3.05
N VAL A 138 6.69 -4.71 2.56
CA VAL A 138 6.85 -4.04 1.26
C VAL A 138 7.56 -4.91 0.22
N SER A 139 7.71 -6.21 0.49
CA SER A 139 8.31 -7.14 -0.48
C SER A 139 7.38 -7.34 -1.69
N ALA A 140 7.99 -7.58 -2.86
CA ALA A 140 7.24 -7.91 -4.06
C ALA A 140 6.49 -9.23 -3.85
N PHE A 141 5.27 -9.31 -4.38
CA PHE A 141 4.57 -10.58 -4.46
C PHE A 141 5.34 -11.54 -5.37
N PRO A 142 5.30 -12.86 -5.09
CA PRO A 142 5.86 -13.84 -5.98
C PRO A 142 5.34 -13.60 -7.41
N PRO A 143 6.22 -13.70 -8.42
CA PRO A 143 5.80 -13.63 -9.82
C PRO A 143 4.76 -14.72 -10.10
N ASN A 144 3.95 -14.53 -11.15
CA ASN A 144 2.91 -15.46 -11.56
C ASN A 144 3.44 -16.83 -12.08
N GLU A 145 4.71 -17.15 -11.83
CA GLU A 145 5.33 -18.41 -12.22
C GLU A 145 5.41 -19.31 -10.99
N PRO A 146 4.93 -20.57 -11.07
CA PRO A 146 5.14 -21.53 -10.01
C PRO A 146 6.65 -21.70 -9.75
N PRO A 147 7.06 -21.96 -8.50
CA PRO A 147 8.45 -22.31 -8.22
C PRO A 147 8.88 -23.46 -9.15
N PRO A 148 10.12 -23.46 -9.68
CA PRO A 148 10.64 -24.62 -10.40
C PRO A 148 10.45 -25.85 -9.49
N GLU A 149 9.86 -26.91 -10.04
CA GLU A 149 9.75 -28.19 -9.34
C GLU A 149 11.17 -28.62 -8.97
N GLU A 150 11.51 -28.56 -7.69
CA GLU A 150 12.71 -29.22 -7.20
C GLU A 150 12.48 -30.72 -7.36
N GLU A 151 13.16 -31.32 -8.35
CA GLU A 151 13.25 -32.76 -8.50
C GLU A 151 13.75 -33.36 -7.17
N THR A 152 12.83 -33.92 -6.38
CA THR A 152 13.17 -34.77 -5.25
C THR A 152 13.89 -35.99 -5.81
N LYS A 153 15.21 -35.97 -5.70
CA LYS A 153 16.08 -37.09 -6.03
C LYS A 153 15.73 -38.23 -5.08
N ASP A 154 15.06 -39.25 -5.60
CA ASP A 154 14.77 -40.50 -4.89
C ASP A 154 16.06 -41.08 -4.30
N ALA A 155 16.20 -40.99 -2.99
CA ALA A 155 17.22 -41.73 -2.26
C ALA A 155 16.78 -43.20 -2.21
N LYS A 156 17.34 -43.98 -3.14
CA LYS A 156 17.36 -45.44 -3.13
C LYS A 156 17.93 -45.91 -1.78
N ILE A 157 17.09 -46.47 -0.92
CA ILE A 157 17.53 -47.20 0.27
C ILE A 157 18.08 -48.54 -0.23
N GLU A 158 19.38 -48.72 -0.09
CA GLU A 158 20.07 -49.99 -0.30
C GLU A 158 19.62 -50.99 0.78
N GLU A 159 19.20 -52.18 0.34
CA GLU A 159 19.13 -53.39 1.16
C GLU A 159 20.54 -53.73 1.66
N GLU A 160 20.68 -53.96 2.96
CA GLU A 160 21.78 -54.78 3.48
C GLU A 160 21.24 -56.04 4.19
N PRO A 161 21.97 -57.17 4.09
CA PRO A 161 21.43 -58.51 4.32
C PRO A 161 21.57 -59.00 5.76
N SER A 162 20.84 -60.09 6.01
CA SER A 162 20.83 -60.98 7.17
C SER A 162 22.19 -61.31 7.79
N LEU A 163 22.21 -61.47 9.11
CA LEU A 163 23.15 -62.39 9.76
C LEU A 163 22.43 -63.18 10.87
N ASP A 164 22.34 -64.48 10.63
CA ASP A 164 21.96 -65.54 11.53
C ASP A 164 23.09 -65.76 12.56
N ASP A 165 22.76 -66.13 13.80
CA ASP A 165 23.40 -67.29 14.45
C ASP A 165 22.73 -67.62 15.81
N GLU A 166 22.50 -68.93 15.97
CA GLU A 166 21.99 -69.60 17.16
C GLU A 166 23.04 -69.62 18.29
N LEU A 167 22.58 -69.51 19.55
CA LEU A 167 22.85 -70.51 20.62
C LEU A 167 21.91 -70.33 21.82
#